data_AF-A0AAP2DDR1-F1
#
_entry.id   AF-A0AAP2DDR1-F1
#
_cell.length_a   1.000
_cell.length_b   1.000
_cell.length_c   1.000
_cell.angle_alpha   90.00
_cell.angle_beta   90.00
_cell.angle_gamma   90.00
#
_symmetry.space_group_name_H-M   'P 1'
#
loop_
_entity.id
_entity.type
_entity.pdbx_description
1 polymer ?
#
loop_
_entity_poly.entity_id
_entity_poly.type
_entity_poly.pdbx_seq_one_letter_code
_entity_poly.pdbx_strand_id
1 'polypeptide(L)'
;FLTIATATDTYDRDSEQNLPINEWHHVAATFGDGNMIFYVDGVKIKEWNNTPGEAKSIAGEPYNLVFGQDFPTDKYAASTENFEEDHIIPLEWGGYFRGYLDEIRIYKTALSGPQIESIYNREKP
;
A
#
# COMPACT_ATOMS: atom_id res chain seq x y z
N PHE A 1 3.56 -2.84 -4.89
CA PHE A 1 3.07 -3.87 -3.97
C PHE A 1 1.98 -3.26 -3.08
N LEU A 2 0.91 -3.99 -2.81
CA LEU A 2 -0.16 -3.64 -1.87
C LEU A 2 -0.77 -4.93 -1.31
N THR A 3 -0.90 -5.01 0.01
CA THR A 3 -1.59 -6.10 0.70
C THR A 3 -2.93 -5.60 1.23
N ILE A 4 -4.01 -6.35 1.00
CA ILE A 4 -5.33 -6.08 1.58
C ILE A 4 -5.89 -7.34 2.21
N ALA A 5 -6.14 -7.30 3.51
CA ALA A 5 -6.92 -8.32 4.21
C ALA A 5 -8.42 -8.03 4.04
N THR A 6 -9.17 -9.07 3.72
CA THR A 6 -10.65 -9.07 3.70
C THR A 6 -11.17 -9.96 4.82
N ALA A 7 -12.49 -10.13 4.91
CA ALA A 7 -13.09 -11.05 5.88
C ALA A 7 -12.68 -12.53 5.66
N THR A 8 -12.33 -12.91 4.43
CA THR A 8 -12.14 -14.32 4.05
C THR A 8 -10.74 -14.65 3.58
N ASP A 9 -9.97 -13.67 3.10
CA ASP A 9 -8.66 -13.90 2.49
C ASP A 9 -7.76 -12.67 2.62
N THR A 10 -6.45 -12.86 2.43
CA THR A 10 -5.47 -11.78 2.33
C THR A 10 -4.88 -11.77 0.93
N TYR A 11 -5.08 -10.66 0.22
CA TYR A 11 -4.56 -10.48 -1.13
C TYR A 11 -3.25 -9.73 -1.09
N ASP A 12 -2.20 -10.45 -1.47
CA ASP A 12 -0.86 -9.90 -1.58
C ASP A 12 -0.46 -9.73 -3.03
N ARG A 13 -0.39 -8.48 -3.52
CA ARG A 13 -0.25 -8.19 -4.95
C ARG A 13 0.85 -7.19 -5.23
N ASP A 14 1.62 -7.47 -6.28
CA ASP A 14 2.58 -6.54 -6.84
C ASP A 14 2.20 -6.13 -8.27
N SER A 15 2.96 -5.17 -8.80
CA SER A 15 2.89 -4.78 -10.20
C SER A 15 4.09 -5.24 -11.01
N GLU A 16 5.12 -5.81 -10.34
CA GLU A 16 6.43 -6.18 -10.91
C GLU A 16 7.13 -5.03 -11.69
N GLN A 17 6.72 -3.78 -11.46
CA GLN A 17 7.23 -2.64 -12.20
C GLN A 17 8.60 -2.20 -11.67
N ASN A 18 9.58 -2.10 -12.58
CA ASN A 18 10.87 -1.46 -12.28
C ASN A 18 10.77 0.05 -12.57
N LEU A 19 11.14 0.86 -11.60
CA LEU A 19 11.21 2.33 -11.71
C LEU A 19 12.67 2.79 -11.58
N PRO A 20 13.12 3.75 -12.39
CA PRO A 20 14.42 4.40 -12.22
C PRO A 20 14.61 4.95 -10.81
N ILE A 21 15.82 4.81 -10.27
CA ILE A 21 16.18 5.39 -8.98
C ILE A 21 16.54 6.87 -9.14
N ASN A 22 16.27 7.67 -8.11
CA ASN A 22 16.52 9.13 -8.08
C ASN A 22 15.68 9.94 -9.09
N GLU A 23 14.52 9.43 -9.48
CA GLU A 23 13.51 10.15 -10.27
C GLU A 23 12.21 10.23 -9.46
N TRP A 24 11.47 11.34 -9.63
CA TRP A 24 10.14 11.46 -9.06
C TRP A 24 9.14 10.69 -9.91
N HIS A 25 8.37 9.80 -9.28
CA HIS A 25 7.27 9.09 -9.91
C HIS A 25 5.99 9.31 -9.11
N HIS A 26 4.88 9.45 -9.82
CA HIS A 26 3.57 9.39 -9.20
C HIS A 26 3.10 7.93 -9.18
N VAL A 27 2.92 7.37 -7.97
CA VAL A 27 2.43 6.00 -7.79
C VAL A 27 1.05 6.01 -7.14
N ALA A 28 0.15 5.17 -7.64
CA ALA A 28 -1.16 4.97 -7.02
C ALA A 28 -1.58 3.51 -7.11
N ALA A 29 -2.35 3.08 -6.12
CA ALA A 29 -3.04 1.80 -6.13
C ALA A 29 -4.49 1.99 -5.70
N THR A 30 -5.40 1.23 -6.28
CA THR A 30 -6.81 1.20 -5.89
C THR A 30 -7.23 -0.21 -5.54
N PHE A 31 -8.17 -0.32 -4.62
CA PHE A 31 -8.83 -1.56 -4.23
C PHE A 31 -10.34 -1.32 -4.15
N GLY A 32 -11.12 -2.11 -4.87
CA GLY A 32 -12.57 -1.99 -4.92
C GLY A 32 -13.17 -2.77 -6.10
N ASP A 33 -14.47 -3.05 -6.04
CA ASP A 33 -15.23 -3.79 -7.07
C ASP A 33 -14.60 -5.14 -7.47
N GLY A 34 -13.90 -5.78 -6.52
CA GLY A 34 -13.18 -7.04 -6.75
C GLY A 34 -11.85 -6.92 -7.48
N ASN A 35 -11.36 -5.69 -7.69
CA ASN A 35 -10.13 -5.40 -8.40
C ASN A 35 -9.10 -4.71 -7.50
N MET A 36 -7.83 -4.95 -7.80
CA MET A 36 -6.71 -4.17 -7.33
C MET A 36 -5.92 -3.66 -8.54
N ILE A 37 -5.78 -2.35 -8.66
CA ILE A 37 -5.21 -1.72 -9.85
C ILE A 37 -4.01 -0.85 -9.45
N PHE A 38 -2.91 -0.97 -10.18
CA PHE A 38 -1.70 -0.18 -9.97
C PHE A 38 -1.49 0.80 -11.11
N TYR A 39 -1.04 2.00 -10.76
CA TYR A 39 -0.77 3.09 -11.67
C TYR A 39 0.60 3.68 -11.41
N VAL A 40 1.29 4.05 -12.49
CA VAL A 40 2.55 4.79 -12.47
C VAL A 40 2.42 5.95 -13.45
N ASP A 41 2.78 7.14 -13.01
CA ASP A 41 2.78 8.37 -13.81
C ASP A 41 1.45 8.59 -14.54
N GLY A 42 0.36 8.36 -13.80
CA GLY A 42 -1.02 8.53 -14.25
C GLY A 42 -1.58 7.36 -15.09
N VAL A 43 -0.76 6.38 -15.46
CA VAL A 43 -1.13 5.29 -16.38
C VAL A 43 -1.35 3.99 -15.62
N LYS A 44 -2.43 3.25 -15.95
CA LYS A 44 -2.67 1.90 -15.43
C LYS A 44 -1.59 0.95 -15.95
N ILE A 45 -0.84 0.33 -15.05
CA ILE A 45 0.23 -0.62 -15.40
C ILE A 45 -0.16 -2.08 -15.12
N LYS A 46 -1.04 -2.33 -14.16
CA LYS A 46 -1.44 -3.68 -13.75
C LYS A 46 -2.83 -3.67 -13.14
N GLU A 47 -3.56 -4.76 -13.37
CA GLU A 47 -4.86 -5.03 -12.76
C GLU A 47 -4.93 -6.50 -12.33
N TRP A 48 -5.26 -6.72 -11.07
CA TRP A 48 -5.66 -8.00 -10.53
C TRP A 48 -7.16 -7.97 -10.35
N ASN A 49 -7.89 -8.75 -11.15
CA ASN A 49 -9.36 -8.76 -11.19
C ASN A 49 -9.97 -9.89 -10.34
N ASN A 50 -9.20 -10.40 -9.40
CA ASN A 50 -9.53 -11.52 -8.52
C ASN A 50 -9.17 -11.20 -7.06
N THR A 51 -9.51 -9.99 -6.63
CA THR A 51 -9.37 -9.52 -5.25
C THR A 51 -10.74 -9.11 -4.69
N PRO A 52 -11.71 -10.05 -4.59
CA PRO A 52 -13.07 -9.79 -4.12
C PRO A 52 -13.12 -9.43 -2.63
N GLY A 53 -14.27 -8.89 -2.21
CA GLY A 53 -14.56 -8.61 -0.80
C GLY A 53 -14.26 -7.17 -0.40
N GLU A 54 -14.59 -6.88 0.86
CA GLU A 54 -14.36 -5.58 1.48
C GLU A 54 -13.11 -5.63 2.36
N ALA A 55 -12.40 -4.51 2.45
CA ALA A 55 -11.25 -4.40 3.34
C ALA A 55 -11.69 -4.63 4.80
N LYS A 56 -10.95 -5.47 5.52
CA LYS A 56 -11.21 -5.77 6.93
C LYS A 56 -11.10 -4.49 7.76
N SER A 57 -12.13 -4.21 8.55
CA SER A 57 -12.09 -3.08 9.50
C SER A 57 -11.11 -3.36 10.63
N ILE A 58 -10.24 -2.39 10.90
CA ILE A 58 -9.33 -2.38 12.06
C ILE A 58 -9.81 -1.45 13.17
N ALA A 59 -11.08 -1.01 13.13
CA ALA A 59 -11.59 -0.03 14.09
C ALA A 59 -11.63 -0.56 15.54
N GLY A 60 -11.66 -1.88 15.74
CA GLY A 60 -11.58 -2.50 17.06
C GLY A 60 -10.17 -2.48 17.68
N GLU A 61 -9.14 -2.55 16.83
CA GLU A 61 -7.73 -2.63 17.22
C GLU A 61 -6.88 -1.84 16.18
N PRO A 62 -6.85 -0.50 16.27
CA PRO A 62 -6.20 0.32 15.27
C PRO A 62 -4.67 0.32 15.42
N TYR A 63 -3.99 0.49 14.29
CA TYR A 63 -2.55 0.79 14.23
C TYR A 63 -2.34 2.27 13.89
N ASN A 64 -1.26 2.85 14.42
CA ASN A 64 -0.82 4.17 13.97
C ASN A 64 -0.40 4.07 12.49
N LEU A 65 -0.87 5.02 11.68
CA LEU A 65 -0.41 5.15 10.30
C LEU A 65 1.06 5.57 10.29
N VAL A 66 1.88 4.83 9.54
CA VAL A 66 3.31 5.10 9.37
C VAL A 66 3.64 5.27 7.89
N PHE A 67 4.64 6.11 7.61
CA PHE A 67 5.21 6.26 6.28
C PHE A 67 6.70 5.93 6.35
N GLY A 68 7.16 5.15 5.37
CA GLY A 68 8.56 4.78 5.23
C GLY A 68 9.06 3.67 6.14
N GLN A 69 8.15 2.94 6.79
CA GLN A 69 8.42 1.71 7.55
C GLN A 69 7.17 0.81 7.49
N ASP A 70 7.32 -0.47 7.76
CA ASP A 70 6.21 -1.44 7.64
C ASP A 70 5.22 -1.31 8.81
N PHE A 71 5.72 -1.09 10.03
CA PHE A 71 4.92 -1.00 11.26
C PHE A 71 5.36 0.18 12.16
N PRO A 72 4.52 0.60 13.12
CA PRO A 72 4.93 1.48 14.21
C PRO A 72 6.20 0.99 14.92
N THR A 73 7.08 1.91 15.30
CA THR A 73 8.42 1.56 15.84
C THR A 73 8.36 0.69 17.09
N ASP A 74 7.32 0.83 17.91
CA ASP A 74 7.06 0.04 19.12
C ASP A 74 6.65 -1.41 18.85
N LYS A 75 6.41 -1.77 17.58
CA LYS A 75 6.09 -3.14 17.15
C LYS A 75 7.31 -3.94 16.71
N TYR A 76 8.48 -3.32 16.57
CA TYR A 76 9.69 -4.06 16.24
C TYR A 76 10.32 -4.70 17.49
N ALA A 77 10.66 -5.99 17.41
CA ALA A 77 11.24 -6.75 18.50
C ALA A 77 12.43 -7.61 18.05
N ALA A 78 13.24 -8.05 19.00
CA ALA A 78 14.39 -8.92 18.75
C ALA A 78 14.02 -10.40 18.51
N SER A 79 12.79 -10.80 18.87
CA SER A 79 12.28 -12.18 18.72
C SER A 79 10.94 -12.20 18.00
N THR A 80 10.60 -13.36 17.42
CA THR A 80 9.30 -13.66 16.77
C THR A 80 8.22 -14.16 17.75
N GLU A 81 8.54 -14.32 19.04
CA GLU A 81 7.61 -14.85 20.03
C GLU A 81 6.32 -14.02 20.06
N ASN A 82 5.16 -14.68 19.93
CA ASN A 82 3.85 -14.04 19.96
C ASN A 82 3.54 -13.09 18.78
N PHE A 83 4.12 -13.29 17.58
CA PHE A 83 3.72 -12.58 16.36
C PHE A 83 2.20 -12.54 16.18
N GLU A 84 1.52 -13.67 16.37
CA GLU A 84 0.07 -13.81 16.17
C GLU A 84 -0.80 -13.05 17.21
N GLU A 85 -0.24 -12.66 18.36
CA GLU A 85 -0.98 -12.01 19.45
C GLU A 85 -0.58 -10.53 19.58
N ASP A 86 0.72 -10.24 19.59
CA ASP A 86 1.24 -8.90 19.81
C ASP A 86 1.47 -8.12 18.49
N HIS A 87 1.36 -8.82 17.35
CA HIS A 87 1.69 -8.34 16.01
C HIS A 87 3.08 -7.68 15.97
N ILE A 88 4.06 -8.31 16.62
CA ILE A 88 5.46 -7.86 16.65
C ILE A 88 6.23 -8.31 15.42
N ILE A 89 7.03 -7.43 14.83
CA ILE A 89 7.87 -7.76 13.67
C ILE A 89 9.33 -7.95 14.11
N PRO A 90 9.98 -9.08 13.77
CA PRO A 90 11.41 -9.24 13.96
C PRO A 90 12.17 -8.14 13.24
N LEU A 91 13.14 -7.51 13.91
CA LEU A 91 13.95 -6.44 13.34
C LEU A 91 14.58 -6.80 11.98
N GLU A 92 14.90 -8.07 11.75
CA GLU A 92 15.45 -8.58 10.50
C GLU A 92 14.47 -8.57 9.31
N TRP A 93 13.16 -8.54 9.55
CA TRP A 93 12.13 -8.52 8.50
C TRP A 93 11.62 -7.10 8.22
N GLY A 94 11.92 -6.16 9.10
CA GLY A 94 11.56 -4.76 8.94
C GLY A 94 12.36 -4.04 7.86
N GLY A 95 11.67 -3.26 7.04
CA GLY A 95 12.27 -2.35 6.07
C GLY A 95 12.07 -0.88 6.44
N TYR A 96 13.05 -0.06 6.05
CA TYR A 96 12.88 1.39 5.98
C TYR A 96 12.93 1.83 4.53
N PHE A 97 11.97 2.66 4.12
CA PHE A 97 12.01 3.32 2.83
C PHE A 97 13.17 4.33 2.81
N ARG A 98 13.98 4.27 1.76
CA ARG A 98 15.10 5.19 1.53
C ARG A 98 14.83 5.99 0.26
N GLY A 99 14.25 7.16 0.44
CA GLY A 99 13.89 8.07 -0.65
C GLY A 99 13.13 9.28 -0.14
N TYR A 100 12.52 10.02 -1.06
CA TYR A 100 11.66 11.14 -0.76
C TYR A 100 10.20 10.75 -1.05
N LEU A 101 9.29 11.23 -0.22
CA LEU A 101 7.84 11.11 -0.40
C LEU A 101 7.25 12.52 -0.34
N ASP A 102 6.28 12.80 -1.18
CA ASP A 102 5.54 14.07 -1.15
C ASP A 102 4.09 13.83 -1.61
N GLU A 103 3.19 14.76 -1.26
CA GLU A 103 1.80 14.81 -1.71
C GLU A 103 0.99 13.51 -1.50
N ILE A 104 1.19 12.89 -0.34
CA ILE A 104 0.52 11.63 0.04
C ILE A 104 -0.98 11.86 0.26
N ARG A 105 -1.80 11.05 -0.44
CA ARG A 105 -3.27 11.13 -0.38
C ARG A 105 -3.88 9.74 -0.18
N ILE A 106 -4.91 9.66 0.65
CA ILE A 106 -5.67 8.44 0.93
C ILE A 106 -7.15 8.74 0.70
N TYR A 107 -7.82 7.89 -0.07
CA TYR A 107 -9.23 8.04 -0.43
C TYR A 107 -10.04 6.84 0.09
N LYS A 108 -11.27 7.10 0.51
CA LYS A 108 -12.24 6.07 0.90
C LYS A 108 -12.97 5.42 -0.29
N THR A 109 -12.48 5.64 -1.50
CA THR A 109 -13.11 5.21 -2.75
C THR A 109 -12.03 4.86 -3.75
N ALA A 110 -12.24 3.78 -4.51
CA ALA A 110 -11.40 3.42 -5.64
C ALA A 110 -11.54 4.50 -6.72
N LEU A 111 -10.48 5.28 -6.95
CA LEU A 111 -10.45 6.26 -8.02
C LEU A 111 -10.37 5.57 -9.38
N SER A 112 -11.07 6.14 -10.36
CA SER A 112 -10.98 5.70 -11.75
C SER A 112 -9.65 6.10 -12.39
N GLY A 113 -9.28 5.43 -13.48
CA GLY A 113 -8.09 5.78 -14.29
C GLY A 113 -8.03 7.27 -14.67
N PRO A 114 -9.11 7.86 -15.24
CA PRO A 114 -9.11 9.29 -15.56
C PRO A 114 -8.94 10.22 -14.35
N GLN A 115 -9.42 9.83 -13.17
CA GLN A 115 -9.20 10.61 -11.94
C GLN A 115 -7.73 10.56 -11.49
N ILE A 116 -7.11 9.37 -11.55
CA ILE A 116 -5.68 9.20 -11.27
C ILE A 116 -4.83 10.00 -12.26
N GLU A 117 -5.14 9.92 -13.56
CA GLU A 117 -4.47 10.69 -14.60
C GLU A 117 -4.62 12.21 -14.38
N SER A 118 -5.82 12.67 -13.99
CA SER A 118 -6.06 14.08 -13.68
C SER A 118 -5.26 14.56 -12.47
N ILE A 119 -5.08 13.73 -11.45
CA ILE A 119 -4.22 14.05 -10.31
C ILE A 119 -2.78 14.15 -10.79
N TYR A 120 -2.26 13.12 -11.47
CA TYR A 120 -0.89 13.14 -11.99
C TYR A 120 -0.61 14.38 -12.84
N ASN A 121 -1.49 14.73 -13.78
CA ASN A 121 -1.27 15.89 -14.66
C ASN A 121 -1.24 17.23 -13.93
N ARG A 122 -1.88 17.33 -12.75
CA ARG A 122 -1.87 18.54 -11.93
C ARG A 122 -0.63 18.63 -11.05
N GLU A 123 -0.10 17.49 -10.63
CA GLU A 123 0.94 17.39 -9.60
C GLU A 123 2.33 17.03 -10.17
N LYS A 124 2.42 16.64 -11.45
CA LYS A 124 3.71 16.35 -12.09
C LYS A 124 4.60 17.61 -12.08
N PRO A 125 5.93 17.44 -11.98
CA PRO A 125 6.89 18.54 -12.03
C PRO A 125 6.81 19.37 -13.32
#